data_AF-A0AAE0DI82-F1
#
_entry.id   AF-A0AAE0DI82-F1
#
_cell.length_a   1.000
_cell.length_b   1.000
_cell.length_c   1.000
_cell.angle_alpha   90.00
_cell.angle_beta   90.00
_cell.angle_gamma   90.00
#
_symmetry.space_group_name_H-M   'P 1'
#
loop_
_entity.id
_entity.type
_entity.pdbx_description
1 polymer ?
#
loop_
_entity_poly.entity_id
_entity_poly.type
_entity_poly.pdbx_seq_one_letter_code
_entity_poly.pdbx_strand_id
1 'polypeptide(L)'
;MADAIVSVVLEQLASILRQQIEQEVTLVWGVSKQVKRLTSNFQAIQAVLVDADQRQVKEANVRVWLDKLKDVSYDAENVLDEWNTSKLKLQIQRAEHAVTLKKKKSRFAP
;
A
#
# COMPACT_ATOMS: atom_id res chain seq x y z
N MET A 1 -0.89 -15.26 13.61
CA MET A 1 -0.34 -15.26 12.21
C MET A 1 -0.94 -14.17 11.34
N ALA A 2 -2.22 -13.80 11.51
CA ALA A 2 -2.84 -12.69 10.77
C ALA A 2 -2.14 -11.34 11.04
N ASP A 3 -1.53 -11.18 12.21
CA ASP A 3 -0.78 -9.97 12.59
C ASP A 3 0.35 -9.59 11.62
N ALA A 4 1.13 -10.57 11.16
CA ALA A 4 2.24 -10.32 10.25
C ALA A 4 1.75 -9.75 8.91
N ILE A 5 0.72 -10.34 8.31
CA ILE A 5 0.21 -9.88 7.01
C ILE A 5 -0.52 -8.53 7.13
N VAL A 6 -1.27 -8.31 8.22
CA VAL A 6 -1.90 -7.01 8.50
C VAL A 6 -0.84 -5.92 8.68
N SER A 7 0.30 -6.23 9.30
CA SER A 7 1.43 -5.31 9.46
C SER A 7 2.04 -4.91 8.11
N VAL A 8 2.23 -5.85 7.19
CA VAL A 8 2.75 -5.55 5.84
C VAL A 8 1.82 -4.59 5.10
N VAL A 9 0.51 -4.86 5.10
CA VAL A 9 -0.47 -3.97 4.47
C VAL A 9 -0.42 -2.56 5.10
N LEU A 10 -0.31 -2.47 6.42
CA LEU A 10 -0.18 -1.19 7.14
C LEU A 10 1.07 -0.41 6.73
N GLU A 11 2.21 -1.08 6.63
CA GLU A 11 3.47 -0.46 6.22
C GLU A 11 3.39 0.11 4.80
N GLN A 12 2.77 -0.63 3.88
CA GLN A 12 2.56 -0.17 2.50
C GLN A 12 1.62 1.03 2.44
N LEU A 13 0.50 1.01 3.16
CA LEU A 13 -0.42 2.15 3.23
C LEU A 13 0.25 3.38 3.85
N ALA A 14 1.04 3.20 4.91
CA ALA A 14 1.82 4.28 5.51
C ALA A 14 2.86 4.85 4.54
N SER A 15 3.50 3.98 3.74
CA SER A 15 4.43 4.40 2.69
C SER A 15 3.75 5.27 1.63
N ILE A 16 2.56 4.89 1.18
CA ILE A 16 1.76 5.69 0.23
C ILE A 16 1.43 7.07 0.81
N LEU A 17 1.02 7.14 2.09
CA LEU A 17 0.72 8.39 2.77
C LEU A 17 1.96 9.30 2.92
N ARG A 18 3.13 8.74 3.27
CA ARG A 18 4.39 9.49 3.34
C ARG A 18 4.78 10.05 1.98
N GLN A 19 4.67 9.24 0.93
CA GLN A 19 5.01 9.66 -0.43
C GLN A 19 4.10 10.78 -0.97
N GLN A 20 2.83 10.84 -0.54
CA GLN A 20 1.97 11.99 -0.87
C GLN A 20 2.51 13.31 -0.31
N ILE A 21 3.12 13.27 0.88
CA ILE A 21 3.65 14.45 1.57
C ILE A 21 5.00 14.85 0.97
N GLU A 22 5.85 13.87 0.64
CA GLU A 22 7.25 14.10 0.26
C GLU A 22 7.49 14.29 -1.25
N GLN A 23 6.75 13.58 -2.12
CA GLN A 23 7.10 13.48 -3.55
C GLN A 23 6.21 14.33 -4.46
N GLU A 24 5.33 15.18 -3.91
CA GLU A 24 4.27 15.91 -4.63
C GLU A 24 3.42 15.01 -5.56
N VAL A 25 3.43 13.68 -5.36
CA VAL A 25 2.58 12.75 -6.09
C VAL A 25 1.18 12.89 -5.53
N THR A 26 0.40 13.78 -6.13
CA THR A 26 -0.96 14.06 -5.69
C THR A 26 -1.85 12.87 -6.07
N LEU A 27 -2.22 12.05 -5.08
CA LEU A 27 -3.35 11.13 -5.28
C LEU A 27 -4.59 11.97 -5.58
N VAL A 28 -5.49 11.42 -6.40
CA VAL A 28 -6.83 11.97 -6.53
C VAL A 28 -7.44 12.06 -5.13
N TRP A 29 -8.04 13.21 -4.79
CA TRP A 29 -8.55 13.50 -3.45
C TRP A 29 -9.35 12.36 -2.82
N GLY A 30 -10.25 11.74 -3.60
CA GLY A 30 -11.06 10.60 -3.16
C GLY A 30 -10.24 9.36 -2.80
N VAL A 31 -9.11 9.12 -3.48
CA VAL A 31 -8.21 7.99 -3.20
C VAL A 31 -7.42 8.25 -1.92
N SER A 32 -6.90 9.47 -1.70
CA SER A 32 -6.20 9.82 -0.45
C SER A 32 -7.08 9.61 0.79
N LYS A 33 -8.35 10.02 0.71
CA LYS A 33 -9.33 9.79 1.79
C LYS A 33 -9.53 8.29 2.06
N GLN A 34 -9.60 7.47 1.01
CA GLN A 34 -9.74 6.02 1.14
C GLN A 34 -8.52 5.37 1.75
N VAL A 35 -7.30 5.74 1.33
CA VAL A 35 -6.04 5.24 1.91
C VAL A 35 -5.99 5.52 3.41
N LYS A 36 -6.25 6.77 3.84
CA LYS A 36 -6.28 7.13 5.26
C LYS A 36 -7.30 6.31 6.06
N ARG A 37 -8.50 6.11 5.50
CA ARG A 37 -9.54 5.30 6.14
C ARG A 37 -9.10 3.84 6.27
N LEU A 38 -8.51 3.28 5.21
CA LEU A 38 -8.03 1.91 5.22
C LEU A 38 -6.92 1.71 6.24
N THR A 39 -5.96 2.65 6.32
CA THR A 39 -4.91 2.64 7.35
C THR A 39 -5.51 2.62 8.76
N SER A 40 -6.48 3.50 9.04
CA SER A 40 -7.13 3.56 10.36
C SER A 40 -7.87 2.27 10.70
N ASN A 41 -8.56 1.67 9.72
CA ASN A 41 -9.24 0.38 9.91
C ASN A 41 -8.25 -0.74 10.23
N PHE A 42 -7.17 -0.85 9.45
CA PHE A 42 -6.16 -1.90 9.68
C PHE A 42 -5.42 -1.70 11.01
N GLN A 43 -5.21 -0.46 11.47
CA GLN A 43 -4.66 -0.19 12.81
C GLN A 43 -5.60 -0.66 13.92
N ALA A 44 -6.91 -0.40 13.78
CA ALA A 44 -7.90 -0.88 14.72
C ALA A 44 -7.97 -2.41 14.76
N ILE A 45 -7.83 -3.06 13.59
CA ILE A 45 -7.74 -4.52 13.51
C ILE A 45 -6.46 -5.02 14.20
N GLN A 46 -5.30 -4.45 13.89
CA GLN A 46 -4.02 -4.84 14.49
C GLN A 46 -4.06 -4.77 16.03
N ALA A 47 -4.70 -3.76 16.60
CA ALA A 47 -4.83 -3.60 18.05
C ALA A 47 -5.54 -4.77 18.75
N VAL A 48 -6.40 -5.52 18.05
CA VAL A 48 -7.13 -6.66 18.61
C VAL A 48 -6.50 -8.02 18.26
N LEU A 49 -5.49 -8.06 17.39
CA LEU A 49 -4.95 -9.32 16.88
C LEU A 49 -4.21 -10.14 17.93
N VAL A 50 -3.54 -9.50 18.88
CA VAL A 50 -2.83 -10.22 19.96
C VAL A 50 -3.81 -11.00 20.83
N ASP A 51 -4.95 -10.40 21.21
CA ASP A 51 -6.01 -11.08 21.97
C ASP A 51 -6.67 -12.18 21.12
N ALA A 52 -6.99 -11.88 19.86
CA ALA A 52 -7.63 -12.82 18.96
C ALA A 52 -6.75 -14.07 18.69
N ASP A 53 -5.44 -13.89 18.50
CA ASP A 53 -4.51 -15.01 18.26
C ASP A 53 -4.42 -15.95 19.48
N GLN A 54 -4.62 -15.45 20.70
CA GLN A 54 -4.69 -16.30 21.90
C GLN A 54 -6.03 -17.07 21.98
N ARG A 55 -7.14 -16.39 21.65
CA ARG A 55 -8.49 -16.94 21.74
C ARG A 55 -8.78 -18.00 20.69
N GLN A 56 -8.16 -17.93 19.51
CA GLN A 56 -8.38 -18.87 18.39
C GLN A 56 -8.12 -20.35 18.74
N VAL A 57 -7.34 -20.62 19.79
CA VAL A 57 -7.05 -21.98 20.27
C VAL A 57 -8.32 -22.63 20.83
N LYS A 58 -9.16 -21.85 21.51
CA LYS A 58 -10.36 -22.32 22.23
C LYS A 58 -11.66 -21.92 21.52
N GLU A 59 -11.64 -20.85 20.74
CA GLU A 59 -12.80 -20.25 20.10
C GLU A 59 -12.75 -20.44 18.57
N ALA A 60 -13.51 -21.41 18.05
CA ALA A 60 -13.52 -21.74 16.63
C ALA A 60 -14.02 -20.59 15.74
N ASN A 61 -14.97 -19.79 16.22
CA ASN A 61 -15.44 -18.58 15.54
C ASN A 61 -14.32 -17.53 15.36
N VAL A 62 -13.46 -17.35 16.37
CA VAL A 62 -12.32 -16.43 16.30
C VAL A 62 -11.31 -16.93 15.27
N ARG A 63 -11.04 -18.24 15.22
CA ARG A 63 -10.19 -18.84 14.19
C ARG A 63 -10.71 -18.57 12.78
N VAL A 64 -11.98 -18.86 12.52
CA VAL A 64 -12.61 -18.61 11.21
C VAL A 64 -12.55 -17.13 10.81
N TRP A 65 -12.72 -16.22 11.78
CA TRP A 65 -12.60 -14.79 11.51
C TRP A 65 -11.16 -14.38 11.16
N LEU A 66 -10.16 -14.91 11.88
CA LEU A 66 -8.74 -14.65 11.61
C LEU A 66 -8.29 -15.22 10.25
N ASP A 67 -8.78 -16.40 9.88
CA ASP A 67 -8.49 -17.00 8.56
C ASP A 67 -9.02 -16.11 7.44
N LYS A 68 -10.28 -15.65 7.55
CA LYS A 68 -10.85 -14.72 6.56
C LYS A 68 -10.13 -13.37 6.52
N LEU A 69 -9.72 -12.86 7.68
CA LEU A 69 -8.95 -11.63 7.74
C LEU A 69 -7.62 -11.80 7.02
N LYS A 70 -6.97 -12.95 7.17
CA LYS A 70 -5.71 -13.27 6.49
C LYS A 70 -5.90 -13.26 4.97
N ASP A 71 -6.95 -13.91 4.47
CA ASP A 71 -7.27 -13.96 3.03
C ASP A 71 -7.48 -12.55 2.45
N VAL A 72 -8.33 -11.75 3.10
CA VAL A 72 -8.58 -10.36 2.68
C VAL A 72 -7.31 -9.49 2.78
N SER A 73 -6.42 -9.77 3.73
CA SER A 73 -5.16 -9.03 3.85
C SER A 73 -4.19 -9.37 2.73
N TYR A 74 -4.16 -10.62 2.26
CA TYR A 74 -3.39 -10.99 1.07
C TYR A 74 -3.95 -10.33 -0.19
N ASP A 75 -5.27 -10.29 -0.35
CA ASP A 75 -5.89 -9.59 -1.48
C ASP A 75 -5.52 -8.09 -1.47
N ALA A 76 -5.49 -7.47 -0.29
CA ALA A 76 -5.06 -6.08 -0.13
C ALA A 76 -3.58 -5.87 -0.46
N GLU A 77 -2.69 -6.76 0.02
CA GLU A 77 -1.25 -6.74 -0.31
C GLU A 77 -1.03 -6.82 -1.83
N ASN A 78 -1.69 -7.77 -2.51
CA ASN A 78 -1.59 -7.93 -3.97
C ASN A 78 -1.97 -6.64 -4.73
N VAL A 79 -3.06 -5.98 -4.33
CA VAL A 79 -3.50 -4.72 -4.95
C VAL A 79 -2.50 -3.59 -4.71
N LEU A 80 -1.91 -3.52 -3.51
CA LEU A 80 -0.93 -2.50 -3.17
C LEU A 80 0.42 -2.74 -3.87
N ASP A 81 0.80 -3.99 -4.09
CA ASP A 81 1.99 -4.35 -4.89
C ASP A 81 1.82 -3.97 -6.36
N GLU A 82 0.63 -4.21 -6.93
CA GLU A 82 0.31 -3.77 -8.28
C GLU A 82 0.34 -2.24 -8.40
N TRP A 83 -0.18 -1.53 -7.39
CA TRP A 83 -0.10 -0.08 -7.30
C TRP A 83 1.36 0.41 -7.31
N ASN A 84 2.21 -0.16 -6.44
CA ASN A 84 3.62 0.19 -6.34
C ASN A 84 4.37 -0.06 -7.66
N THR A 85 4.11 -1.21 -8.29
CA THR A 85 4.68 -1.58 -9.58
C THR A 85 4.26 -0.60 -10.68
N SER A 86 2.98 -0.24 -10.74
CA SER A 86 2.44 0.70 -11.72
C SER A 86 3.02 2.10 -11.53
N LYS A 87 3.14 2.55 -10.28
CA LYS A 87 3.79 3.82 -9.94
C LYS A 87 5.25 3.85 -10.42
N LEU A 88 6.02 2.79 -10.15
CA LEU A 88 7.42 2.70 -10.57
C LEU A 88 7.56 2.74 -12.09
N LYS A 89 6.72 2.01 -12.82
CA LYS A 89 6.68 2.05 -14.29
C LYS A 89 6.43 3.46 -14.82
N LEU A 90 5.49 4.20 -14.23
CA LEU A 90 5.23 5.59 -14.60
C LEU A 90 6.42 6.51 -14.36
N GLN A 91 7.15 6.32 -13.25
CA GLN A 91 8.36 7.11 -12.94
C GLN A 91 9.49 6.84 -13.95
N ILE A 92 9.71 5.58 -14.31
CA ILE A 92 10.72 5.18 -15.31
C ILE A 92 10.39 5.82 -16.66
N GLN A 93 9.13 5.68 -17.13
CA GLN A 93 8.70 6.27 -18.40
C GLN A 93 8.91 7.79 -18.42
N ARG A 94 8.54 8.49 -17.33
CA ARG A 94 8.77 9.95 -17.22
C ARG A 94 10.25 10.30 -17.30
N ALA A 95 11.12 9.54 -16.64
CA ALA A 95 12.56 9.73 -16.68
C ALA A 95 13.13 9.52 -18.10
N GLU A 96 12.73 8.46 -18.80
CA GLU A 96 13.14 8.17 -20.18
C GLU A 96 12.73 9.28 -21.16
N HIS A 97 11.48 9.76 -21.04
CA HIS A 97 10.99 10.88 -21.84
C HIS A 97 11.80 12.16 -21.58
N ALA A 98 12.11 12.47 -20.33
CA ALA A 98 12.92 13.63 -19.97
C ALA A 98 14.35 13.55 -20.56
N VAL A 99 14.98 12.37 -20.52
CA VAL A 99 16.30 12.12 -21.12
C VAL A 99 16.27 12.33 -22.63
N THR A 100 15.24 11.81 -23.31
CA THR A 100 15.07 11.94 -24.77
C THR A 100 14.91 13.40 -25.19
N LEU A 101 14.14 14.19 -24.43
CA LEU A 101 13.94 15.62 -24.69
C LEU A 101 15.25 16.41 -24.50
N LYS A 102 16.05 16.11 -23.46
CA LYS A 102 17.36 16.74 -23.23
C LYS A 102 18.34 16.47 -24.39
N LYS A 103 18.39 15.23 -24.90
CA LYS A 103 19.23 14.86 -26.05
C LYS A 103 18.84 15.60 -27.33
N LYS A 104 17.54 15.73 -27.61
CA LYS A 104 17.07 16.54 -28.76
C LYS A 104 17.47 18.00 -28.60
N LYS A 105 17.22 18.62 -27.44
CA LYS A 105 17.57 20.04 -27.19
C LYS A 105 19.07 20.32 -27.36
N SER A 106 19.94 19.40 -26.92
CA SER A 106 21.39 19.50 -27.11
C SER A 106 21.83 19.33 -28.57
N ARG A 107 21.09 18.59 -29.39
CA ARG A 107 21.42 18.35 -30.80
C ARG A 107 21.07 19.54 -31.71
N PHE A 108 20.16 20.40 -31.26
CA PHE A 108 19.70 21.57 -32.01
C PHE A 108 20.14 22.91 -31.37
N ALA A 109 21.05 22.86 -30.39
CA ALA A 109 21.69 24.07 -29.87
C ALA A 109 22.83 24.49 -30.83
N PRO A 110 22.94 25.78 -31.19
CA PRO A 110 23.95 26.28 -32.13
C PRO A 110 25.38 26.16 -31.61
#